data_AF-A0A8H6ZD14-F1
#
_entry.id   AF-A0A8H6ZD14-F1
#
_cell.length_a   1.000
_cell.length_b   1.000
_cell.length_c   1.000
_cell.angle_alpha   90.00
_cell.angle_beta   90.00
_cell.angle_gamma   90.00
#
_symmetry.space_group_name_H-M   'P 1'
#
loop_
_entity.id
_entity.type
_entity.pdbx_description
1 polymer ?
#
loop_
_entity_poly.entity_id
_entity_poly.type
_entity_poly.pdbx_seq_one_letter_code
_entity_poly.pdbx_strand_id
1 'polypeptide(L)'
;MQGGGPLGAWASAGAERSRVAKDAELRQLQSQSPNGVNRVNRSPSAMNGSWVGGGDVEDGGRTREEELLGDLLSANEQLMEVLALYDDLKRVALEMEASRREVVFNLDPTLRQYMPEDHTLHSDHVNIGGSPPQTQQQSFAAPVDDQYRENDRSRDENEITRKIGFLIATGVKDWTLVMDVCDLTIATVDTAKQAIRALRHEFKYGEPATQLAAIRLWALMLRNSSNTFVSQCTSSKFLNTIEDLCSPRLIRLQWCANAFWQSSLPLCTKVGFLYFFIRFV
;
A
#
# COMPACT_ATOMS: atom_id res chain seq x y z
N MET A 1 3.76 22.69 26.66
CA MET A 1 3.44 23.61 25.55
C MET A 1 3.02 22.74 24.37
N GLN A 2 1.75 22.32 24.30
CA GLN A 2 0.69 22.87 23.44
C GLN A 2 1.16 23.22 22.02
N GLY A 3 0.73 22.41 21.05
CA GLY A 3 0.97 22.61 19.62
C GLY A 3 0.31 21.56 18.72
N GLY A 4 -0.91 21.10 19.07
CA GLY A 4 -1.72 20.26 18.19
C GLY A 4 -2.60 21.12 17.28
N GLY A 5 -2.16 21.35 16.05
CA GLY A 5 -2.95 22.08 15.06
C GLY A 5 -4.14 21.25 14.54
N PRO A 6 -5.34 21.83 14.37
CA PRO A 6 -6.52 21.09 13.94
C PRO A 6 -6.48 20.86 12.41
N LEU A 7 -6.07 19.65 12.01
CA LEU A 7 -6.08 19.18 10.61
C LEU A 7 -7.49 18.96 10.02
N GLY A 8 -8.56 19.29 10.74
CA GLY A 8 -9.95 19.12 10.29
C GLY A 8 -10.62 20.34 9.65
N ALA A 9 -10.00 21.53 9.68
CA ALA A 9 -10.70 22.78 9.33
C ALA A 9 -11.03 22.94 7.82
N TRP A 10 -10.28 22.27 6.93
CA TRP A 10 -10.49 22.40 5.49
C TRP A 10 -11.67 21.59 4.95
N ALA A 11 -11.97 20.44 5.56
CA ALA A 11 -13.09 19.59 5.14
C ALA A 11 -14.46 20.23 5.46
N SER A 12 -14.59 20.89 6.62
CA SER A 12 -15.83 21.55 7.03
C SER A 12 -16.13 22.84 6.24
N ALA A 13 -15.09 23.56 5.82
CA ALA A 13 -15.24 24.82 5.09
C ALA A 13 -15.84 24.65 3.67
N GLY A 14 -15.66 23.48 3.04
CA GLY A 14 -16.25 23.18 1.74
C GLY A 14 -17.75 22.87 1.81
N ALA A 15 -18.16 22.08 2.82
CA ALA A 15 -19.56 21.69 3.00
C ALA A 15 -20.47 22.89 3.33
N GLU A 16 -19.99 23.85 4.11
CA GLU A 16 -20.78 25.03 4.49
C GLU A 16 -21.05 25.97 3.30
N ARG A 17 -20.07 26.13 2.40
CA ARG A 17 -20.25 26.93 1.16
C ARG A 17 -21.34 26.36 0.25
N SER A 18 -21.50 25.04 0.24
CA SER A 18 -22.53 24.36 -0.57
C SER A 18 -23.94 24.59 -0.01
N ARG A 19 -24.11 24.59 1.32
CA ARG A 19 -25.41 24.88 1.96
C ARG A 19 -25.85 26.32 1.73
N VAL A 20 -24.93 27.28 1.91
CA VAL A 20 -25.21 28.70 1.71
C VAL A 20 -25.57 29.02 0.26
N ALA A 21 -24.90 28.38 -0.72
CA ALA A 21 -25.24 28.55 -2.13
C ALA A 21 -26.64 28.03 -2.48
N LYS A 22 -27.02 26.86 -1.94
CA LYS A 22 -28.34 26.26 -2.18
C LYS A 22 -29.48 27.07 -1.54
N ASP A 23 -29.27 27.60 -0.33
CA ASP A 23 -30.25 28.49 0.33
C ASP A 23 -30.40 29.82 -0.41
N ALA A 24 -29.33 30.35 -1.00
CA ALA A 24 -29.39 31.55 -1.83
C ALA A 24 -30.18 31.33 -3.13
N GLU A 25 -30.02 30.18 -3.78
CA GLU A 25 -30.78 29.79 -4.96
C GLU A 25 -32.28 29.63 -4.66
N LEU A 26 -32.62 29.00 -3.53
CA LEU A 26 -34.00 28.82 -3.10
C LEU A 26 -34.71 30.16 -2.81
N ARG A 27 -33.97 31.11 -2.24
CA ARG A 27 -34.46 32.48 -2.03
C ARG A 27 -34.63 33.25 -3.34
N GLN A 28 -33.75 33.04 -4.31
CA GLN A 28 -33.92 33.61 -5.66
C GLN A 28 -35.20 33.09 -6.33
N LEU A 29 -35.47 31.79 -6.23
CA LEU A 29 -36.69 31.18 -6.78
C LEU A 29 -37.97 31.71 -6.10
N GLN A 30 -37.95 31.93 -4.79
CA GLN A 30 -39.07 32.57 -4.09
C GLN A 30 -39.27 34.03 -4.49
N SER A 31 -38.19 34.76 -4.80
CA SER A 31 -38.26 36.17 -5.20
C SER A 31 -38.66 36.37 -6.68
N GLN A 32 -38.51 35.34 -7.53
CA GLN A 32 -38.88 35.37 -8.94
C GLN A 32 -40.33 34.92 -9.21
N SER A 33 -41.22 34.98 -8.21
CA SER A 33 -42.66 34.89 -8.46
C SER A 33 -43.30 36.29 -8.50
N PRO A 34 -43.32 36.97 -9.68
CA PRO A 34 -44.15 38.13 -9.85
C PRO A 34 -45.60 37.70 -10.18
N ASN A 35 -46.55 38.21 -9.40
CA ASN A 35 -47.95 38.54 -9.73
C ASN A 35 -48.61 37.74 -10.89
N GLY A 36 -49.72 37.02 -10.76
CA GLY A 36 -50.80 37.06 -9.79
C GLY A 36 -52.11 36.63 -10.47
N VAL A 37 -53.06 36.17 -9.66
CA VAL A 37 -54.51 36.14 -9.92
C VAL A 37 -55.01 35.18 -11.03
N ASN A 38 -55.50 34.00 -10.63
CA ASN A 38 -56.94 33.75 -10.79
C ASN A 38 -57.45 32.68 -9.82
N ARG A 39 -58.05 33.18 -8.74
CA ARG A 39 -58.79 32.42 -7.74
C ARG A 39 -60.24 32.37 -8.24
N VAL A 40 -60.63 31.28 -8.92
CA VAL A 40 -62.04 31.05 -9.26
C VAL A 40 -62.45 29.67 -8.80
N ASN A 41 -63.29 29.68 -7.75
CA ASN A 41 -64.39 28.76 -7.47
C ASN A 41 -64.35 27.37 -8.10
N ARG A 42 -64.03 26.36 -7.28
CA ARG A 42 -64.78 25.09 -7.28
C ARG A 42 -65.03 24.64 -5.85
N SER A 43 -66.26 24.87 -5.40
CA SER A 43 -66.88 24.14 -4.29
C SER A 43 -67.39 22.76 -4.81
N PRO A 44 -67.99 21.89 -3.98
CA PRO A 44 -67.36 20.62 -3.62
C PRO A 44 -68.28 19.44 -3.97
N SER A 45 -67.90 18.63 -4.95
CA SER A 45 -68.65 17.39 -5.21
C SER A 45 -68.09 16.25 -4.40
N ALA A 46 -68.91 15.85 -3.43
CA ALA A 46 -68.87 14.57 -2.76
C ALA A 46 -68.82 13.41 -3.76
N MET A 47 -67.76 12.61 -3.67
CA MET A 47 -67.74 11.18 -3.98
C MET A 47 -66.69 10.59 -3.03
N ASN A 48 -67.11 9.99 -1.92
CA ASN A 48 -67.48 8.58 -1.83
C ASN A 48 -66.35 7.68 -2.35
N GLY A 49 -65.51 7.21 -1.43
CA GLY A 49 -64.33 6.41 -1.75
C GLY A 49 -63.54 6.06 -0.51
N SER A 50 -64.13 5.19 0.31
CA SER A 50 -63.46 4.15 1.10
C SER A 50 -61.99 4.37 1.46
N TRP A 51 -61.74 4.70 2.72
CA TRP A 51 -60.48 4.54 3.44
C TRP A 51 -60.13 3.04 3.63
N VAL A 52 -60.13 2.28 2.53
CA VAL A 52 -59.66 0.89 2.46
C VAL A 52 -58.89 0.74 1.16
N GLY A 53 -57.73 1.39 1.12
CA GLY A 53 -56.56 0.96 0.38
C GLY A 53 -55.42 1.21 1.36
N GLY A 54 -54.72 0.21 1.90
CA GLY A 54 -54.10 -0.79 1.05
C GLY A 54 -53.23 -0.12 -0.02
N GLY A 55 -52.80 1.12 0.22
CA GLY A 55 -51.71 1.72 -0.53
C GLY A 55 -50.50 0.91 -0.14
N ASP A 56 -50.18 -0.08 -0.96
CA ASP A 56 -48.81 -0.36 -1.33
C ASP A 56 -48.12 0.99 -1.36
N VAL A 57 -47.43 1.31 -0.26
CA VAL A 57 -46.43 2.38 -0.24
C VAL A 57 -45.53 1.92 -1.36
N GLU A 58 -45.70 2.55 -2.52
CA GLU A 58 -44.80 2.38 -3.65
C GLU A 58 -43.43 2.48 -3.01
N ASP A 59 -42.80 1.31 -2.90
CA ASP A 59 -41.41 1.15 -2.57
C ASP A 59 -40.75 1.97 -3.65
N GLY A 60 -40.51 3.24 -3.33
CA GLY A 60 -39.88 4.22 -4.19
C GLY A 60 -38.49 3.66 -4.36
N GLY A 61 -38.39 2.73 -5.33
CA GLY A 61 -37.27 1.83 -5.45
C GLY A 61 -36.05 2.69 -5.43
N ARG A 62 -35.22 2.47 -4.41
CA ARG A 62 -34.04 3.30 -4.16
C ARG A 62 -33.39 3.56 -5.50
N THR A 63 -33.24 4.84 -5.82
CA THR A 63 -32.60 5.19 -7.08
C THR A 63 -31.22 4.52 -7.11
N ARG A 64 -30.71 4.16 -8.28
CA ARG A 64 -29.41 3.47 -8.38
C ARG A 64 -28.32 4.27 -7.66
N GLU A 65 -28.45 5.58 -7.65
CA GLU A 65 -27.61 6.52 -6.92
C GLU A 65 -27.70 6.34 -5.39
N GLU A 66 -28.89 6.11 -4.84
CA GLU A 66 -29.10 5.83 -3.41
C GLU A 66 -28.55 4.46 -2.99
N GLU A 67 -28.65 3.45 -3.85
CA GLU A 67 -28.04 2.13 -3.63
C GLU A 67 -26.50 2.26 -3.55
N LEU A 68 -25.89 2.90 -4.55
CA LEU A 68 -24.44 3.13 -4.58
C LEU A 68 -23.96 3.99 -3.39
N LEU A 69 -24.76 4.97 -2.97
CA LEU A 69 -24.44 5.77 -1.78
C LEU A 69 -24.51 4.92 -0.51
N GLY A 70 -25.48 4.02 -0.40
CA GLY A 70 -25.57 3.06 0.69
C GLY A 70 -24.34 2.15 0.77
N ASP A 71 -23.93 1.60 -0.37
CA ASP A 71 -22.74 0.75 -0.46
C ASP A 71 -21.46 1.50 -0.09
N LEU A 72 -21.31 2.74 -0.56
CA LEU A 72 -20.14 3.57 -0.24
C LEU A 72 -20.08 3.91 1.26
N LEU A 73 -21.22 4.23 1.87
CA LEU A 73 -21.29 4.52 3.30
C LEU A 73 -21.00 3.26 4.14
N SER A 74 -21.53 2.10 3.74
CA SER A 74 -21.24 0.81 4.37
C SER A 74 -19.75 0.44 4.27
N ALA A 75 -19.13 0.63 3.10
CA ALA A 75 -17.69 0.41 2.93
C ALA A 75 -16.85 1.35 3.78
N ASN A 76 -17.25 2.62 3.90
CA ASN A 76 -16.56 3.58 4.77
C ASN A 76 -16.68 3.21 6.25
N GLU A 77 -17.83 2.71 6.69
CA GLU A 77 -18.01 2.20 8.06
C GLU A 77 -17.06 1.04 8.36
N GLN A 78 -16.96 0.06 7.45
CA GLN A 78 -16.04 -1.07 7.58
C GLN A 78 -14.57 -0.63 7.62
N LEU A 79 -14.17 0.36 6.81
CA LEU A 79 -12.81 0.89 6.83
C LEU A 79 -12.48 1.55 8.17
N MET A 80 -13.42 2.30 8.73
CA MET A 80 -13.25 2.91 10.05
C MET A 80 -13.13 1.86 11.16
N GLU A 81 -13.89 0.77 11.08
CA GLU A 81 -13.78 -0.37 12.01
C GLU A 81 -12.40 -1.04 11.94
N VAL A 82 -11.88 -1.30 10.72
CA VAL A 82 -10.54 -1.89 10.54
C VAL A 82 -9.43 -0.98 11.06
N LEU A 83 -9.55 0.34 10.88
CA LEU A 83 -8.59 1.30 11.45
C LEU A 83 -8.61 1.29 12.98
N ALA A 84 -9.79 1.22 13.60
CA ALA A 84 -9.91 1.10 15.05
C ALA A 84 -9.27 -0.19 15.58
N LEU A 85 -9.49 -1.32 14.90
CA LEU A 85 -8.84 -2.59 15.23
C LEU A 85 -7.31 -2.53 15.12
N TYR A 86 -6.79 -1.81 14.12
CA TYR A 86 -5.35 -1.61 13.96
C TYR A 86 -4.75 -0.81 15.12
N ASP A 87 -5.43 0.26 15.55
CA ASP A 87 -5.00 1.07 16.70
C ASP A 87 -5.02 0.24 18.00
N ASP A 88 -6.01 -0.63 18.19
CA ASP A 88 -6.06 -1.56 19.32
C ASP A 88 -4.92 -2.58 19.29
N LEU A 89 -4.64 -3.21 18.15
CA LEU A 89 -3.50 -4.12 17.99
C LEU A 89 -2.16 -3.43 18.28
N LYS A 90 -2.01 -2.18 17.82
CA LYS A 90 -0.83 -1.37 18.09
C LYS A 90 -0.67 -1.08 19.58
N ARG A 91 -1.76 -0.78 20.29
CA ARG A 91 -1.75 -0.60 21.75
C ARG A 91 -1.35 -1.88 22.48
N VAL A 92 -1.94 -3.02 22.12
CA VAL A 92 -1.61 -4.32 22.71
C VAL A 92 -0.14 -4.67 22.47
N ALA A 93 0.39 -4.42 21.27
CA ALA A 93 1.81 -4.65 20.97
C ALA A 93 2.74 -3.82 21.88
N LEU A 94 2.39 -2.55 22.15
CA LEU A 94 3.14 -1.69 23.07
C LEU A 94 3.04 -2.15 24.52
N GLU A 95 1.85 -2.57 24.97
CA GLU A 95 1.64 -3.10 26.33
C GLU A 95 2.38 -4.43 26.54
N MET A 96 2.37 -5.32 25.56
CA MET A 96 3.12 -6.58 25.59
C MET A 96 4.62 -6.35 25.65
N GLU A 97 5.13 -5.40 24.87
CA GLU A 97 6.54 -5.04 24.89
C GLU A 97 6.95 -4.38 26.21
N ALA A 98 6.10 -3.51 26.78
CA ALA A 98 6.32 -2.95 28.12
C ALA A 98 6.33 -4.05 29.21
N SER A 99 5.37 -4.98 29.16
CA SER A 99 5.29 -6.12 30.09
C SER A 99 6.51 -7.02 29.97
N ARG A 100 6.98 -7.26 28.75
CA ARG A 100 8.20 -8.04 28.50
C ARG A 100 9.41 -7.40 29.16
N ARG A 101 9.55 -6.08 29.04
CA ARG A 101 10.63 -5.34 29.71
C ARG A 101 10.52 -5.46 31.23
N GLU A 102 9.33 -5.28 31.80
CA GLU A 102 9.12 -5.39 33.25
C GLU A 102 9.47 -6.78 33.81
N VAL A 103 9.08 -7.85 33.11
CA VAL A 103 9.46 -9.22 33.48
C VAL A 103 10.98 -9.41 33.46
N VAL A 104 11.66 -8.90 32.42
CA VAL A 104 13.14 -8.93 32.33
C VAL A 104 13.78 -8.15 33.49
N PHE A 105 13.25 -6.97 33.82
CA PHE A 105 13.74 -6.15 34.94
C PHE A 105 13.55 -6.80 36.31
N ASN A 106 12.49 -7.59 36.51
CA ASN A 106 12.24 -8.29 37.78
C ASN A 106 13.08 -9.56 37.95
N LEU A 107 13.54 -10.18 36.86
CA LEU A 107 14.34 -11.40 36.89
C LEU A 107 15.82 -11.17 37.21
N ASP A 108 16.36 -9.98 36.89
CA ASP A 108 17.79 -9.69 37.09
C ASP A 108 18.03 -8.24 37.57
N PRO A 109 18.18 -8.03 38.90
CA PRO A 109 18.41 -6.70 39.49
C PRO A 109 19.70 -6.02 39.00
N THR A 110 20.67 -6.80 38.51
CA THR A 110 21.99 -6.34 38.05
C THR A 110 21.92 -5.66 36.68
N LEU A 111 20.91 -5.99 35.86
CA LEU A 111 20.68 -5.38 34.53
C LEU A 111 20.18 -3.93 34.60
N ARG A 112 19.76 -3.48 35.79
CA ARG A 112 19.31 -2.09 36.05
C ARG A 112 20.44 -1.07 35.91
N GLN A 113 21.70 -1.50 36.00
CA GLN A 113 22.86 -0.61 35.95
C GLN A 113 23.40 -0.38 34.52
N TYR A 114 22.88 -1.11 33.51
CA TYR A 114 23.49 -1.19 32.17
C TYR A 114 22.61 -0.71 31.00
N MET A 115 21.39 -0.23 31.25
CA MET A 115 20.61 0.47 30.22
C MET A 115 20.86 1.98 30.38
N PRO A 116 21.64 2.63 29.48
CA PRO A 116 21.78 4.07 29.50
C PRO A 116 20.41 4.68 29.26
N GLU A 117 19.97 5.58 30.12
CA GLU A 117 18.74 6.33 29.87
C GLU A 117 18.91 7.04 28.52
N ASP A 118 17.94 6.86 27.62
CA ASP A 118 17.94 7.48 26.30
C ASP A 118 18.05 9.00 26.45
N HIS A 119 19.28 9.50 26.43
CA HIS A 119 19.62 10.91 26.37
C HIS A 119 19.23 11.42 24.99
N THR A 120 17.98 11.85 24.92
CA THR A 120 17.50 12.95 24.08
C THR A 120 18.64 13.85 23.57
N LEU A 121 18.90 13.70 22.27
CA LEU A 121 19.45 14.68 21.32
C LEU A 121 19.95 15.99 21.95
N HIS A 122 21.22 16.03 22.35
CA HIS A 122 21.98 17.27 22.49
C HIS A 122 23.16 17.21 21.52
N SER A 123 22.90 17.65 20.30
CA SER A 123 23.94 18.12 19.38
C SER A 123 24.40 19.47 19.92
N ASP A 124 25.68 19.57 20.30
CA ASP A 124 26.57 20.70 19.99
C ASP A 124 27.89 20.56 20.77
N HIS A 125 29.01 20.61 20.04
CA HIS A 125 30.32 21.23 20.36
C HIS A 125 31.53 20.41 19.84
N VAL A 126 32.15 20.87 18.74
CA VAL A 126 33.35 21.75 18.64
C VAL A 126 34.69 20.99 18.81
N ASN A 127 35.34 20.80 17.65
CA ASN A 127 36.75 21.02 17.33
C ASN A 127 37.76 21.08 18.50
N ILE A 128 38.60 20.05 18.63
CA ILE A 128 39.94 20.18 19.23
C ILE A 128 40.94 19.44 18.34
N GLY A 129 41.77 20.23 17.67
CA GLY A 129 42.94 19.76 16.94
C GLY A 129 44.02 19.23 17.87
N GLY A 130 44.71 18.20 17.41
CA GLY A 130 45.91 17.66 18.02
C GLY A 130 46.67 16.83 17.01
N SER A 131 47.70 17.41 16.39
CA SER A 131 48.68 16.70 15.56
C SER A 131 49.64 15.91 16.45
N PRO A 132 49.93 14.62 16.16
CA PRO A 132 51.09 13.93 16.69
C PRO A 132 52.30 14.04 15.74
N PRO A 133 53.51 13.81 16.25
CA PRO A 133 54.77 14.14 15.57
C PRO A 133 55.14 13.12 14.48
N GLN A 134 55.77 13.65 13.43
CA GLN A 134 56.44 12.91 12.37
C GLN A 134 57.48 11.95 12.97
N THR A 135 57.17 10.66 12.93
CA THR A 135 58.18 9.59 13.02
C THR A 135 58.45 9.10 11.61
N GLN A 136 59.65 9.42 11.12
CA GLN A 136 60.21 8.96 9.88
C GLN A 136 60.56 7.46 10.02
N GLN A 137 59.64 6.59 9.60
CA GLN A 137 59.90 5.16 9.48
C GLN A 137 59.68 4.70 8.04
N GLN A 138 60.67 3.95 7.60
CA GLN A 138 60.94 3.56 6.23
C GLN A 138 59.83 2.73 5.62
N SER A 139 59.62 3.01 4.35
CA SER A 139 58.85 2.25 3.36
C SER A 139 59.11 0.74 3.41
N PHE A 140 58.16 0.00 3.97
CA PHE A 140 57.83 -1.37 3.59
C PHE A 140 56.33 -1.40 3.30
N ALA A 141 55.95 -1.06 2.07
CA ALA A 141 54.60 -1.31 1.57
C ALA A 141 54.46 -2.83 1.39
N ALA A 142 54.03 -3.52 2.45
CA ALA A 142 53.50 -4.86 2.34
C ALA A 142 52.31 -4.84 1.36
N PRO A 143 52.11 -5.87 0.52
CA PRO A 143 50.92 -5.97 -0.31
C PRO A 143 49.71 -6.09 0.62
N VAL A 144 49.00 -4.98 0.85
CA VAL A 144 47.80 -4.96 1.66
C VAL A 144 46.66 -5.51 0.80
N ASP A 145 46.66 -6.82 0.61
CA ASP A 145 45.48 -7.67 0.64
C ASP A 145 44.19 -7.08 0.01
N ASP A 146 44.25 -6.76 -1.29
CA ASP A 146 43.09 -6.39 -2.11
C ASP A 146 41.95 -7.44 -2.05
N GLN A 147 42.29 -8.66 -1.64
CA GLN A 147 41.39 -9.81 -1.58
C GLN A 147 40.24 -9.66 -0.56
N TYR A 148 40.41 -8.88 0.51
CA TYR A 148 39.33 -8.65 1.51
C TYR A 148 38.30 -7.63 1.03
N ARG A 149 38.71 -6.65 0.20
CA ARG A 149 37.83 -5.58 -0.29
C ARG A 149 36.85 -6.05 -1.37
N GLU A 150 37.23 -7.09 -2.11
CA GLU A 150 36.37 -7.77 -3.09
C GLU A 150 35.33 -8.68 -2.41
N ASN A 151 35.72 -9.31 -1.28
CA ASN A 151 34.87 -10.26 -0.56
C ASN A 151 33.65 -9.58 0.09
N ASP A 152 33.82 -8.35 0.58
CA ASP A 152 32.73 -7.55 1.16
C ASP A 152 31.70 -7.13 0.10
N ARG A 153 32.13 -6.76 -1.11
CA ARG A 153 31.20 -6.45 -2.21
C ARG A 153 30.41 -7.68 -2.65
N SER A 154 31.03 -8.86 -2.71
CA SER A 154 30.33 -10.09 -3.09
C SER A 154 29.26 -10.50 -2.07
N ARG A 155 29.43 -10.10 -0.80
CA ARG A 155 28.48 -10.41 0.28
C ARG A 155 27.16 -9.66 0.08
N ASP A 156 27.26 -8.38 -0.30
CA ASP A 156 26.12 -7.50 -0.56
C ASP A 156 25.43 -7.87 -1.88
N GLU A 157 26.21 -8.22 -2.91
CA GLU A 157 25.68 -8.73 -4.19
C GLU A 157 24.86 -10.02 -4.02
N ASN A 158 25.22 -10.86 -3.06
CA ASN A 158 24.47 -12.08 -2.76
C ASN A 158 23.33 -11.84 -1.75
N GLU A 159 23.21 -10.65 -1.16
CA GLU A 159 22.17 -10.37 -0.19
C GLU A 159 20.78 -10.32 -0.83
N ILE A 160 20.61 -9.58 -1.93
CA ILE A 160 19.30 -9.44 -2.59
C ILE A 160 18.78 -10.79 -3.10
N THR A 161 19.66 -11.62 -3.66
CA THR A 161 19.31 -12.96 -4.15
C THR A 161 18.85 -13.86 -3.00
N ARG A 162 19.52 -13.79 -1.83
CA ARG A 162 19.11 -14.54 -0.62
C ARG A 162 17.75 -14.07 -0.10
N LYS A 163 17.51 -12.76 -0.03
CA LYS A 163 16.23 -12.20 0.42
C LYS A 163 15.08 -12.63 -0.50
N ILE A 164 15.27 -12.55 -1.81
CA ILE A 164 14.28 -13.02 -2.80
C ILE A 164 14.00 -14.52 -2.62
N GLY A 165 15.04 -15.35 -2.52
CA GLY A 165 14.87 -16.79 -2.31
C GLY A 165 14.08 -17.11 -1.04
N PHE A 166 14.38 -16.42 0.07
CA PHE A 166 13.65 -16.57 1.32
C PHE A 166 12.17 -16.14 1.21
N LEU A 167 11.89 -14.99 0.58
CA LEU A 167 10.53 -14.52 0.34
C LEU A 167 9.72 -15.52 -0.48
N ILE A 168 10.33 -16.09 -1.52
CA ILE A 168 9.65 -17.06 -2.38
C ILE A 168 9.39 -18.37 -1.61
N ALA A 169 10.38 -18.87 -0.87
CA ALA A 169 10.24 -20.08 -0.05
C ALA A 169 9.16 -19.95 1.04
N THR A 170 8.94 -18.74 1.55
CA THR A 170 7.92 -18.46 2.58
C THR A 170 6.56 -18.05 2.01
N GLY A 171 6.43 -17.91 0.68
CA GLY A 171 5.19 -17.49 0.03
C GLY A 171 4.88 -16.00 0.15
N VAL A 172 5.91 -15.15 0.28
CA VAL A 172 5.83 -13.68 0.30
C VAL A 172 4.96 -13.16 1.45
N LYS A 173 5.17 -13.71 2.66
CA LYS A 173 4.40 -13.34 3.86
C LYS A 173 4.98 -12.14 4.60
N ASP A 174 6.29 -11.93 4.50
CA ASP A 174 6.99 -10.86 5.19
C ASP A 174 7.06 -9.60 4.32
N TRP A 175 6.09 -8.71 4.51
CA TRP A 175 6.00 -7.45 3.78
C TRP A 175 7.17 -6.51 4.05
N THR A 176 7.77 -6.55 5.25
CA THR A 176 8.91 -5.68 5.57
C THR A 176 10.10 -6.04 4.70
N LEU A 177 10.38 -7.33 4.58
CA LEU A 177 11.45 -7.82 3.72
C LEU A 177 11.17 -7.61 2.22
N VAL A 178 9.90 -7.62 1.80
CA VAL A 178 9.52 -7.24 0.41
C VAL A 178 9.91 -5.79 0.13
N MET A 179 9.63 -4.87 1.06
CA MET A 179 9.98 -3.46 0.90
C MET A 179 11.50 -3.26 0.90
N ASP A 180 12.23 -3.94 1.78
CA ASP A 180 13.71 -3.93 1.76
C ASP A 180 14.27 -4.36 0.40
N VAL A 181 13.71 -5.40 -0.21
CA VAL A 181 14.13 -5.86 -1.55
C VAL A 181 13.80 -4.80 -2.60
N CYS A 182 12.66 -4.12 -2.50
CA CYS A 182 12.32 -3.02 -3.41
C CYS A 182 13.32 -1.87 -3.29
N ASP A 183 13.66 -1.44 -2.08
CA ASP A 183 14.66 -0.38 -1.83
C ASP A 183 16.04 -0.76 -2.39
N LEU A 184 16.47 -2.00 -2.19
CA LEU A 184 17.72 -2.51 -2.77
C LEU A 184 17.71 -2.47 -4.30
N THR A 185 16.58 -2.74 -4.96
CA THR A 185 16.47 -2.62 -6.43
C THR A 185 16.38 -1.19 -6.94
N ILE A 186 16.03 -0.22 -6.08
CA ILE A 186 16.05 1.21 -6.41
C ILE A 186 17.49 1.75 -6.33
N ALA A 187 18.29 1.24 -5.40
CA ALA A 187 19.63 1.76 -5.12
C ALA A 187 20.60 1.69 -6.32
N THR A 188 20.65 0.58 -7.04
CA THR A 188 21.60 0.40 -8.16
C THR A 188 21.02 -0.40 -9.32
N VAL A 189 21.63 -0.25 -10.51
CA VAL A 189 21.24 -1.02 -11.70
C VAL A 189 21.65 -2.49 -11.57
N ASP A 190 22.73 -2.78 -10.85
CA ASP A 190 23.27 -4.13 -10.74
C ASP A 190 22.48 -4.99 -9.75
N THR A 191 22.04 -4.42 -8.62
CA THR A 191 21.08 -5.07 -7.70
C THR A 191 19.77 -5.36 -8.42
N ALA A 192 19.25 -4.44 -9.25
CA ALA A 192 18.07 -4.70 -10.08
C ALA A 192 18.28 -5.87 -11.05
N LYS A 193 19.43 -5.94 -11.75
CA LYS A 193 19.76 -7.07 -12.63
C LYS A 193 19.87 -8.39 -11.87
N GLN A 194 20.44 -8.37 -10.67
CA GLN A 194 20.56 -9.56 -9.82
C GLN A 194 19.19 -10.07 -9.37
N ALA A 195 18.31 -9.17 -8.93
CA ALA A 195 16.92 -9.51 -8.60
C ALA A 195 16.21 -10.17 -9.79
N ILE A 196 16.37 -9.61 -11.00
CA ILE A 196 15.81 -10.19 -12.22
C ILE A 196 16.40 -11.57 -12.53
N ARG A 197 17.71 -11.78 -12.36
CA ARG A 197 18.35 -13.09 -12.54
C ARG A 197 17.81 -14.11 -11.54
N ALA A 198 17.66 -13.73 -10.27
CA ALA A 198 17.08 -14.56 -9.22
C ALA A 198 15.63 -14.95 -9.56
N LEU A 199 14.77 -13.98 -9.91
CA LEU A 199 13.39 -14.24 -10.32
C LEU A 199 13.31 -15.17 -11.54
N ARG A 200 14.14 -14.95 -12.57
CA ARG A 200 14.18 -15.83 -13.76
C ARG A 200 14.61 -17.24 -13.41
N HIS A 201 15.54 -17.41 -12.48
CA HIS A 201 15.97 -18.71 -12.01
C HIS A 201 14.78 -19.46 -11.39
N GLU A 202 14.04 -18.80 -10.50
CA GLU A 202 12.85 -19.38 -9.85
C GLU A 202 11.73 -19.67 -10.84
N PHE A 203 11.52 -18.83 -11.86
CA PHE A 203 10.56 -19.12 -12.93
C PHE A 203 10.94 -20.36 -13.73
N LYS A 204 12.22 -20.53 -14.07
CA LYS A 204 12.66 -21.61 -14.96
C LYS A 204 12.79 -22.95 -14.25
N TYR A 205 13.27 -22.95 -13.01
CA TYR A 205 13.68 -24.16 -12.30
C TYR A 205 12.89 -24.41 -11.00
N GLY A 206 12.12 -23.44 -10.51
CA GLY A 206 11.34 -23.59 -9.29
C GLY A 206 10.16 -24.55 -9.47
N GLU A 207 9.68 -25.11 -8.36
CA GLU A 207 8.44 -25.88 -8.32
C GLU A 207 7.20 -25.00 -8.60
N PRO A 208 6.04 -25.55 -9.01
CA PRO A 208 4.86 -24.74 -9.36
C PRO A 208 4.41 -23.75 -8.26
N ALA A 209 4.51 -24.14 -6.99
CA ALA A 209 4.19 -23.26 -5.85
C ALA A 209 5.20 -22.11 -5.72
N THR A 210 6.49 -22.41 -5.85
CA THR A 210 7.61 -21.47 -5.86
C THR A 210 7.51 -20.50 -7.03
N GLN A 211 7.18 -20.98 -8.23
CA GLN A 211 6.93 -20.15 -9.42
C GLN A 211 5.79 -19.16 -9.19
N LEU A 212 4.67 -19.60 -8.61
CA LEU A 212 3.55 -18.72 -8.27
C LEU A 212 3.95 -17.67 -7.23
N ALA A 213 4.70 -18.04 -6.20
CA ALA A 213 5.21 -17.10 -5.20
C ALA A 213 6.17 -16.07 -5.83
N ALA A 214 7.05 -16.52 -6.72
CA ALA A 214 7.95 -15.66 -7.48
C ALA A 214 7.17 -14.67 -8.38
N ILE A 215 6.09 -15.11 -9.04
CA ILE A 215 5.23 -14.23 -9.85
C ILE A 215 4.57 -13.17 -8.98
N ARG A 216 4.06 -13.55 -7.80
CA ARG A 216 3.46 -12.61 -6.85
C ARG A 216 4.48 -11.57 -6.38
N LEU A 217 5.68 -12.02 -6.00
CA LEU A 217 6.76 -11.12 -5.61
C LEU A 217 7.13 -10.17 -6.76
N TRP A 218 7.26 -10.68 -7.99
CA TRP A 218 7.54 -9.86 -9.16
C TRP A 218 6.46 -8.78 -9.39
N ALA A 219 5.18 -9.13 -9.27
CA ALA A 219 4.08 -8.16 -9.39
C ALA A 219 4.16 -7.06 -8.32
N LEU A 220 4.46 -7.43 -7.06
CA LEU A 220 4.64 -6.46 -5.97
C LEU A 220 5.84 -5.55 -6.20
N MET A 221 6.95 -6.11 -6.68
CA MET A 221 8.14 -5.33 -7.02
C MET A 221 7.85 -4.38 -8.17
N LEU A 222 7.09 -4.76 -9.21
CA LEU A 222 6.73 -3.87 -10.31
C LEU A 222 5.95 -2.62 -9.88
N ARG A 223 5.20 -2.68 -8.79
CA ARG A 223 4.45 -1.54 -8.25
C ARG A 223 5.33 -0.57 -7.46
N ASN A 224 6.36 -1.08 -6.81
CA ASN A 224 7.13 -0.35 -5.80
C ASN A 224 8.59 -0.07 -6.22
N SER A 225 9.07 -0.63 -7.34
CA SER A 225 10.46 -0.50 -7.78
C SER A 225 10.69 0.62 -8.80
N SER A 226 11.96 0.92 -9.07
CA SER A 226 12.40 1.96 -10.01
C SER A 226 12.12 1.61 -11.48
N ASN A 227 12.05 2.64 -12.34
CA ASN A 227 11.95 2.48 -13.80
C ASN A 227 13.09 1.62 -14.39
N THR A 228 14.25 1.59 -13.74
CA THR A 228 15.38 0.74 -14.11
C THR A 228 15.01 -0.74 -14.01
N PHE A 229 14.39 -1.15 -12.91
CA PHE A 229 13.93 -2.53 -12.73
C PHE A 229 12.84 -2.89 -13.75
N VAL A 230 11.86 -2.00 -13.94
CA VAL A 230 10.78 -2.18 -14.94
C VAL A 230 11.36 -2.37 -16.34
N SER A 231 12.35 -1.56 -16.73
CA SER A 231 13.04 -1.71 -18.02
C SER A 231 13.69 -3.09 -18.17
N GLN A 232 14.33 -3.62 -17.12
CA GLN A 232 14.89 -4.98 -17.15
C GLN A 232 13.81 -6.07 -17.27
N CYS A 233 12.65 -5.90 -16.62
CA CYS A 233 11.50 -6.80 -16.78
C CYS A 233 10.92 -6.80 -18.20
N THR A 234 11.01 -5.68 -18.92
CA THR A 234 10.55 -5.59 -20.32
C THR A 234 11.53 -6.19 -21.34
N SER A 235 12.67 -6.72 -20.88
CA SER A 235 13.62 -7.35 -21.78
C SER A 235 13.03 -8.62 -22.41
N SER A 236 13.23 -8.81 -23.71
CA SER A 236 12.73 -10.01 -24.42
C SER A 236 13.24 -11.31 -23.76
N LYS A 237 14.47 -11.33 -23.25
CA LYS A 237 15.01 -12.49 -22.52
C LYS A 237 14.22 -12.85 -21.26
N PHE A 238 13.61 -11.87 -20.60
CA PHE A 238 12.78 -12.07 -19.41
C PHE A 238 11.34 -12.41 -19.81
N LEU A 239 10.77 -11.69 -20.78
CA LEU A 239 9.41 -11.96 -21.27
C LEU A 239 9.29 -13.36 -21.86
N ASN A 240 10.27 -13.82 -22.63
CA ASN A 240 10.27 -15.18 -23.17
C ASN A 240 10.26 -16.23 -22.04
N THR A 241 10.98 -15.99 -20.93
CA THR A 241 10.95 -16.93 -19.79
C THR A 241 9.58 -17.00 -19.11
N ILE A 242 8.83 -15.89 -19.09
CA ILE A 242 7.45 -15.87 -18.58
C ILE A 242 6.49 -16.50 -19.59
N GLU A 243 6.67 -16.24 -20.88
CA GLU A 243 5.86 -16.83 -21.95
C GLU A 243 5.98 -18.36 -21.98
N ASP A 244 7.19 -18.89 -21.80
CA ASP A 244 7.46 -20.32 -21.66
C ASP A 244 6.75 -20.92 -20.44
N LEU A 245 6.71 -20.17 -19.32
CA LEU A 245 6.01 -20.56 -18.10
C LEU A 245 4.47 -20.57 -18.28
N CYS A 246 3.96 -19.60 -19.05
CA CYS A 246 2.55 -19.45 -19.34
C CYS A 246 2.00 -20.42 -20.39
N SER A 247 2.81 -20.84 -21.38
CA SER A 247 2.31 -21.54 -22.58
C SER A 247 1.73 -22.95 -22.36
N PRO A 248 2.24 -23.81 -21.45
CA PRO A 248 1.62 -25.12 -21.22
C PRO A 248 1.07 -25.36 -19.79
N ARG A 249 1.56 -24.64 -18.77
CA ARG A 249 1.34 -24.99 -17.34
C ARG A 249 0.33 -24.10 -16.62
N LEU A 250 0.36 -22.79 -16.85
CA LEU A 250 -0.56 -21.88 -16.17
C LEU A 250 -1.98 -21.97 -16.73
N ILE A 251 -2.17 -22.20 -18.04
CA ILE A 251 -3.52 -22.22 -18.64
C ILE A 251 -4.41 -23.29 -17.99
N ARG A 252 -3.89 -24.46 -17.60
CA ARG A 252 -4.72 -25.49 -16.93
C ARG A 252 -5.09 -25.16 -15.49
N LEU A 253 -4.27 -24.42 -14.76
CA LEU A 253 -4.61 -23.94 -13.41
C LEU A 253 -5.44 -22.64 -13.46
N GLN A 254 -5.24 -21.84 -14.51
CA GLN A 254 -5.97 -20.61 -14.76
C GLN A 254 -7.41 -20.88 -15.18
N TRP A 255 -7.77 -21.98 -15.86
CA TRP A 255 -9.18 -22.29 -16.12
C TRP A 255 -10.00 -22.58 -14.85
N CYS A 256 -9.37 -23.12 -13.79
CA CYS A 256 -10.03 -23.28 -12.50
C CYS A 256 -10.11 -21.96 -11.70
N ALA A 257 -9.15 -21.05 -11.86
CA ALA A 257 -9.19 -19.71 -11.26
C ALA A 257 -10.03 -18.69 -12.08
N ASN A 258 -10.20 -18.91 -13.39
CA ASN A 258 -10.91 -18.03 -14.33
C ASN A 258 -12.43 -18.16 -14.28
N ALA A 259 -12.99 -19.07 -13.49
CA ALA A 259 -14.42 -19.02 -13.17
C ALA A 259 -14.79 -17.70 -12.45
N PHE A 260 -13.81 -16.98 -11.89
CA PHE A 260 -14.02 -15.67 -11.27
C PHE A 260 -13.73 -14.48 -12.21
N TRP A 261 -13.17 -14.72 -13.41
CA TRP A 261 -12.65 -13.67 -14.31
C TRP A 261 -13.32 -13.68 -15.70
N GLN A 262 -14.53 -14.24 -15.82
CA GLN A 262 -15.34 -14.21 -17.06
C GLN A 262 -16.10 -12.88 -17.23
N SER A 263 -15.39 -11.82 -17.60
CA SER A 263 -16.02 -10.68 -18.27
C SER A 263 -15.27 -10.38 -19.56
N SER A 264 -16.00 -10.59 -20.65
CA SER A 264 -15.55 -10.64 -22.04
C SER A 264 -14.98 -9.30 -22.53
N LEU A 265 -13.66 -9.20 -22.76
CA LEU A 265 -13.06 -8.06 -23.47
C LEU A 265 -11.98 -8.48 -24.49
N PRO A 266 -11.89 -7.79 -25.65
CA PRO A 266 -11.12 -8.21 -26.83
C PRO A 266 -9.60 -7.99 -26.75
N LEU A 267 -8.85 -8.61 -27.67
CA LEU A 267 -7.38 -8.78 -27.63
C LEU A 267 -6.53 -7.49 -27.63
N CYS A 268 -7.04 -6.33 -28.05
CA CYS A 268 -6.25 -5.08 -28.04
C CYS A 268 -5.99 -4.53 -26.63
N THR A 269 -6.69 -5.03 -25.61
CA THR A 269 -6.51 -4.60 -24.22
C THR A 269 -5.36 -5.33 -23.52
N LYS A 270 -4.71 -6.34 -24.12
CA LYS A 270 -3.77 -7.24 -23.39
C LYS A 270 -2.52 -6.54 -22.80
N VAL A 271 -1.96 -5.53 -23.48
CA VAL A 271 -0.83 -4.74 -22.93
C VAL A 271 -1.32 -3.79 -21.83
N GLY A 272 -2.51 -3.20 -22.03
CA GLY A 272 -3.21 -2.42 -21.01
C GLY A 272 -3.64 -3.27 -19.81
N PHE A 273 -3.96 -4.55 -20.02
CA PHE A 273 -4.35 -5.50 -19.00
C PHE A 273 -3.16 -5.96 -18.19
N LEU A 274 -1.98 -6.14 -18.80
CA LEU A 274 -0.76 -6.35 -18.02
C LEU A 274 -0.51 -5.13 -17.12
N TYR A 275 -0.65 -3.92 -17.67
CA TYR A 275 -0.54 -2.68 -16.91
C TYR A 275 -1.62 -2.52 -15.82
N PHE A 276 -2.86 -2.92 -16.09
CA PHE A 276 -3.99 -2.83 -15.17
C PHE A 276 -3.92 -3.91 -14.08
N PHE A 277 -3.51 -5.12 -14.45
CA PHE A 277 -3.30 -6.25 -13.53
C PHE A 277 -2.10 -5.99 -12.61
N ILE A 278 -1.03 -5.36 -13.11
CA ILE A 278 0.09 -4.85 -12.29
C ILE A 278 -0.37 -3.68 -11.40
N ARG A 279 -1.36 -2.88 -11.80
CA ARG A 279 -1.86 -1.75 -11.01
C ARG A 279 -2.90 -2.16 -9.96
N PHE A 280 -3.58 -3.28 -10.15
CA PHE A 280 -4.71 -3.75 -9.31
C PHE A 280 -4.36 -4.86 -8.32
N VAL A 281 -3.44 -5.79 -8.65
CA VAL A 281 -2.73 -6.62 -7.63
C VAL A 281 -1.81 -5.73 -6.85
#